data_AF-A0A8H4V2I3-F1
#
_entry.id   AF-A0A8H4V2I3-F1
#
_cell.length_a   1.000
_cell.length_b   1.000
_cell.length_c   1.000
_cell.angle_alpha   90.00
_cell.angle_beta   90.00
_cell.angle_gamma   90.00
#
_symmetry.space_group_name_H-M   'P 1'
#
loop_
_entity.id
_entity.type
_entity.pdbx_description
1 polymer ?
#
loop_
_entity_poly.entity_id
_entity_poly.type
_entity_poly.pdbx_seq_one_letter_code
_entity_poly.pdbx_strand_id
1 'polypeptide(L)'
;STQILSLLAKSSYQDITSFVSEPDSENGQAYATMRSLFDHTKRVYTTKHAFLSPTDLDLTEPTQVDIIRKANLASYVSSIFGSQEISFAELNDHFIDVFVPEGRGLLKVQGALFLELKTQAFIASLNNEERTRTEILLELFPDDLEQRLLSKRLGTRQLAPSEADFVKRARSRRDIIFADINNEEAMKALPDKYHWEDFLRDLSSYISKNFEAINNQQSRKLVKGRQSISGESQDAPSSAPLESQFTVATQPAEVTTDRNLHGDLVARAARAAQIALQGHGLRKSQQQSQSQQQQSQPQTQQPQPQQAQTPQQAPQSAQSTPAPQSIPQSTQQNANQSYQHSPTPPGASNNIHLRKTDPVTFERTTR
;
A
#
# COMPACT_ATOMS: atom_id res chain seq x y z
N SER A 1 3.47 8.73 -7.01
CA SER A 1 2.35 9.35 -6.27
C SER A 1 1.18 9.72 -7.18
N THR A 2 1.21 10.82 -7.96
CA THR A 2 0.03 11.34 -8.70
C THR A 2 -0.66 10.32 -9.62
N GLN A 3 0.10 9.55 -10.41
CA GLN A 3 -0.48 8.54 -11.32
C GLN A 3 -1.20 7.42 -10.55
N ILE A 4 -0.53 6.86 -9.53
CA ILE A 4 -1.12 5.86 -8.61
C ILE A 4 -2.42 6.39 -7.98
N LEU A 5 -2.39 7.60 -7.40
CA LEU A 5 -3.59 8.19 -6.79
C LEU A 5 -4.69 8.48 -7.82
N SER A 6 -4.35 8.85 -9.06
CA SER A 6 -5.36 9.04 -10.12
C SER A 6 -5.95 7.73 -10.62
N LEU A 7 -5.22 6.61 -10.55
CA LEU A 7 -5.76 5.29 -10.86
C LEU A 7 -6.74 4.87 -9.75
N LEU A 8 -6.25 4.84 -8.51
CA LEU A 8 -7.03 4.47 -7.31
C LEU A 8 -8.27 5.36 -7.11
N ALA A 9 -8.24 6.63 -7.51
CA ALA A 9 -9.40 7.51 -7.45
C ALA A 9 -10.47 7.26 -8.52
N LYS A 10 -10.09 6.70 -9.67
CA LYS A 10 -10.98 6.44 -10.83
C LYS A 10 -11.51 5.00 -10.88
N SER A 11 -10.84 4.09 -10.19
CA SER A 11 -11.21 2.68 -10.04
C SER A 11 -12.17 2.46 -8.87
N SER A 12 -13.02 1.45 -8.96
CA SER A 12 -13.83 0.99 -7.81
C SER A 12 -12.98 0.18 -6.82
N TYR A 13 -13.52 -0.07 -5.63
CA TYR A 13 -12.95 -1.02 -4.66
C TYR A 13 -12.56 -2.37 -5.30
N GLN A 14 -13.44 -2.93 -6.13
CA GLN A 14 -13.23 -4.25 -6.75
C GLN A 14 -12.11 -4.22 -7.79
N ASP A 15 -12.04 -3.16 -8.61
CA ASP A 15 -10.96 -2.97 -9.59
C ASP A 15 -9.61 -2.85 -8.88
N ILE A 16 -9.53 -2.05 -7.79
CA ILE A 16 -8.30 -1.86 -7.02
C ILE A 16 -7.81 -3.19 -6.42
N THR A 17 -8.72 -4.01 -5.89
CA THR A 17 -8.38 -5.34 -5.38
C THR A 17 -7.87 -6.25 -6.50
N SER A 18 -8.54 -6.30 -7.65
CA SER A 18 -8.09 -7.08 -8.84
C SER A 18 -6.67 -6.65 -9.29
N PHE A 19 -6.37 -5.35 -9.35
CA PHE A 19 -5.04 -4.85 -9.73
C PHE A 19 -3.91 -5.33 -8.80
N VAL A 20 -4.23 -5.71 -7.55
CA VAL A 20 -3.29 -6.27 -6.58
C VAL A 20 -3.27 -7.79 -6.63
N SER A 21 -4.43 -8.45 -6.65
CA SER A 21 -4.55 -9.91 -6.57
C SER A 21 -4.20 -10.62 -7.88
N GLU A 22 -4.29 -9.93 -9.01
CA GLU A 22 -4.07 -10.47 -10.36
C GLU A 22 -2.91 -9.71 -11.06
N PRO A 23 -1.67 -9.76 -10.53
CA PRO A 23 -0.53 -8.98 -11.03
C PRO A 23 -0.10 -9.36 -12.45
N ASP A 24 -0.50 -10.55 -12.94
CA ASP A 24 -0.26 -10.99 -14.32
C ASP A 24 -1.27 -10.42 -15.33
N SER A 25 -2.38 -9.81 -14.88
CA SER A 25 -3.34 -9.11 -15.76
C SER A 25 -2.73 -7.83 -16.35
N GLU A 26 -3.23 -7.33 -17.49
CA GLU A 26 -2.71 -6.10 -18.10
C GLU A 26 -2.75 -4.90 -17.15
N ASN A 27 -3.86 -4.74 -16.42
CA ASN A 27 -4.01 -3.68 -15.41
C ASN A 27 -3.12 -3.92 -14.18
N GLY A 28 -2.99 -5.17 -13.73
CA GLY A 28 -2.12 -5.56 -12.62
C GLY A 28 -0.64 -5.34 -12.91
N GLN A 29 -0.15 -5.78 -14.07
CA GLN A 29 1.24 -5.55 -14.52
C GLN A 29 1.57 -4.07 -14.59
N ALA A 30 0.64 -3.25 -15.11
CA ALA A 30 0.82 -1.82 -15.23
C ALA A 30 0.75 -1.09 -13.88
N TYR A 31 -0.14 -1.51 -12.97
CA TYR A 31 -0.16 -1.03 -11.57
C TYR A 31 1.14 -1.40 -10.85
N ALA A 32 1.60 -2.65 -10.94
CA ALA A 32 2.85 -3.13 -10.37
C ALA A 32 4.07 -2.37 -10.92
N THR A 33 4.07 -2.03 -12.22
CA THR A 33 5.12 -1.22 -12.85
C THR A 33 5.12 0.22 -12.32
N MET A 34 3.94 0.86 -12.21
CA MET A 34 3.80 2.20 -11.61
C MET A 34 4.18 2.23 -10.12
N ARG A 35 3.84 1.18 -9.38
CA ARG A 35 4.20 0.97 -7.97
C ARG A 35 5.71 0.83 -7.81
N SER A 36 6.33 -0.08 -8.58
CA SER A 36 7.79 -0.34 -8.57
C SER A 36 8.62 0.91 -8.86
N LEU A 37 8.28 1.69 -9.90
CA LEU A 37 8.95 2.97 -10.17
C LEU A 37 8.78 3.96 -9.02
N PHE A 38 7.58 4.04 -8.44
CA PHE A 38 7.30 4.95 -7.34
C PHE A 38 8.09 4.57 -6.08
N ASP A 39 8.16 3.29 -5.71
CA ASP A 39 8.93 2.83 -4.56
C ASP A 39 10.44 2.98 -4.76
N HIS A 40 10.94 2.70 -5.98
CA HIS A 40 12.33 2.96 -6.32
C HIS A 40 12.68 4.46 -6.18
N THR A 41 11.81 5.33 -6.70
CA THR A 41 11.97 6.79 -6.60
C THR A 41 11.89 7.25 -5.14
N LYS A 42 10.91 6.77 -4.37
CA LYS A 42 10.71 7.06 -2.95
C LYS A 42 11.94 6.65 -2.13
N ARG A 43 12.53 5.49 -2.40
CA ARG A 43 13.67 4.94 -1.65
C ARG A 43 14.90 5.84 -1.69
N VAL A 44 15.06 6.71 -2.70
CA VAL A 44 16.11 7.73 -2.76
C VAL A 44 15.95 8.82 -1.68
N TYR A 45 14.72 9.03 -1.20
CA TYR A 45 14.37 10.01 -0.16
C TYR A 45 14.02 9.35 1.20
N THR A 46 13.98 8.02 1.28
CA THR A 46 13.68 7.30 2.54
C THR A 46 14.90 7.27 3.44
N THR A 47 14.81 7.87 4.62
CA THR A 47 15.89 7.90 5.63
C THR A 47 15.84 6.71 6.59
N LYS A 48 14.76 6.57 7.37
CA LYS A 48 14.65 5.65 8.51
C LYS A 48 13.30 4.93 8.67
N HIS A 49 12.23 5.51 8.12
CA HIS A 49 10.84 5.09 8.38
C HIS A 49 10.11 4.75 7.08
N ALA A 50 9.00 4.00 7.14
CA ALA A 50 8.21 3.69 5.96
C ALA A 50 7.61 4.92 5.25
N PHE A 51 7.52 6.08 5.93
CA PHE A 51 7.06 7.34 5.37
C PHE A 51 8.19 8.38 5.25
N LEU A 52 8.06 9.28 4.28
CA LEU A 52 8.97 10.39 4.06
C LEU A 52 8.65 11.54 5.03
N SER A 53 9.66 12.03 5.75
CA SER A 53 9.56 13.22 6.61
C SER A 53 10.03 14.45 5.83
N PRO A 54 9.24 15.54 5.72
CA PRO A 54 9.73 16.78 5.13
C PRO A 54 10.93 17.36 5.89
N THR A 55 10.91 17.24 7.23
CA THR A 55 11.96 17.71 8.13
C THR A 55 13.28 16.95 7.95
N ASP A 56 13.23 15.64 7.70
CA ASP A 56 14.42 14.81 7.40
C ASP A 56 15.08 15.15 6.05
N LEU A 57 14.37 15.91 5.21
CA LEU A 57 14.77 16.29 3.85
C LEU A 57 15.02 17.80 3.72
N ASP A 58 15.04 18.54 4.83
CA ASP A 58 15.13 20.01 4.91
C ASP A 58 14.05 20.77 4.08
N LEU A 59 12.94 20.11 3.78
CA LEU A 59 11.83 20.65 2.96
C LEU A 59 10.88 21.48 3.81
N THR A 60 10.94 22.81 3.61
CA THR A 60 10.18 23.79 4.40
C THR A 60 9.15 24.59 3.61
N GLU A 61 9.14 24.52 2.26
CA GLU A 61 8.05 25.14 1.50
C GLU A 61 6.76 24.31 1.59
N PRO A 62 5.58 24.93 1.82
CA PRO A 62 4.30 24.21 1.86
C PRO A 62 4.00 23.40 0.59
N THR A 63 4.52 23.85 -0.56
CA THR A 63 4.47 23.17 -1.86
C THR A 63 5.23 21.84 -1.86
N GLN A 64 6.40 21.79 -1.23
CA GLN A 64 7.24 20.61 -1.08
C GLN A 64 6.64 19.66 -0.05
N VAL A 65 6.18 20.19 1.09
CA VAL A 65 5.46 19.44 2.13
C VAL A 65 4.23 18.74 1.55
N ASP A 66 3.41 19.42 0.73
CA ASP A 66 2.26 18.77 0.07
C ASP A 66 2.66 17.69 -0.94
N ILE A 67 3.81 17.83 -1.62
CA ILE A 67 4.34 16.77 -2.50
C ILE A 67 4.75 15.54 -1.68
N ILE A 68 5.42 15.73 -0.54
CA ILE A 68 5.78 14.65 0.40
C ILE A 68 4.53 13.99 0.98
N ARG A 69 3.56 14.77 1.45
CA ARG A 69 2.27 14.27 1.97
C ARG A 69 1.51 13.47 0.92
N LYS A 70 1.47 13.93 -0.33
CA LYS A 70 0.89 13.22 -1.48
C LYS A 70 1.68 11.96 -1.88
N ALA A 71 2.99 11.92 -1.65
CA ALA A 71 3.78 10.70 -1.78
C ALA A 71 3.46 9.70 -0.67
N ASN A 72 3.43 10.13 0.58
CA ASN A 72 3.08 9.29 1.72
C ASN A 72 1.66 8.72 1.58
N LEU A 73 0.67 9.51 1.13
CA LEU A 73 -0.68 9.01 0.87
C LEU A 73 -0.72 7.91 -0.20
N ALA A 74 0.09 8.04 -1.27
CA ALA A 74 0.23 6.99 -2.27
C ALA A 74 0.90 5.72 -1.69
N SER A 75 1.89 5.86 -0.80
CA SER A 75 2.45 4.71 -0.07
C SER A 75 1.42 4.05 0.85
N TYR A 76 0.70 4.87 1.62
CA TYR A 76 -0.28 4.45 2.62
C TYR A 76 -1.39 3.60 1.98
N VAL A 77 -2.07 4.16 0.98
CA VAL A 77 -3.23 3.51 0.35
C VAL A 77 -2.80 2.23 -0.38
N SER A 78 -1.69 2.26 -1.13
CA SER A 78 -1.16 1.05 -1.77
C SER A 78 -0.65 0.00 -0.78
N SER A 79 -0.26 0.35 0.45
CA SER A 79 0.11 -0.63 1.47
C SER A 79 -1.13 -1.31 2.06
N ILE A 80 -2.19 -0.54 2.32
CA ILE A 80 -3.49 -1.04 2.78
C ILE A 80 -4.16 -1.98 1.75
N PHE A 81 -4.16 -1.62 0.47
CA PHE A 81 -4.71 -2.48 -0.59
C PHE A 81 -3.74 -3.59 -1.02
N GLY A 82 -2.44 -3.43 -0.76
CA GLY A 82 -1.37 -4.29 -1.30
C GLY A 82 -0.85 -5.33 -0.31
N SER A 83 0.43 -5.67 -0.48
CA SER A 83 1.18 -6.66 0.31
C SER A 83 1.51 -6.24 1.75
N GLN A 84 0.83 -5.22 2.31
CA GLN A 84 1.03 -4.71 3.67
C GLN A 84 2.50 -4.41 4.04
N GLU A 85 3.24 -3.80 3.10
CA GLU A 85 4.66 -3.44 3.26
C GLU A 85 4.97 -2.47 4.42
N ILE A 86 3.94 -1.82 4.98
CA ILE A 86 4.02 -0.86 6.07
C ILE A 86 3.19 -1.42 7.23
N SER A 87 3.77 -1.44 8.43
CA SER A 87 3.12 -2.02 9.60
C SER A 87 1.87 -1.23 10.03
N PHE A 88 0.88 -1.90 10.63
CA PHE A 88 -0.31 -1.23 11.19
C PHE A 88 0.05 -0.18 12.27
N ALA A 89 1.18 -0.35 12.97
CA ALA A 89 1.70 0.64 13.92
C ALA A 89 2.19 1.91 13.19
N GLU A 90 3.05 1.79 12.17
CA GLU A 90 3.49 2.95 11.37
C GLU A 90 2.31 3.64 10.64
N LEU A 91 1.36 2.86 10.12
CA LEU A 91 0.13 3.36 9.52
C LEU A 91 -0.71 4.15 10.53
N ASN A 92 -0.84 3.67 11.77
CA ASN A 92 -1.52 4.35 12.87
C ASN A 92 -0.86 5.69 13.21
N ASP A 93 0.46 5.69 13.39
CA ASP A 93 1.21 6.84 13.89
C ASP A 93 1.26 7.99 12.87
N HIS A 94 1.38 7.65 11.59
CA HIS A 94 1.48 8.63 10.50
C HIS A 94 0.12 9.03 9.91
N PHE A 95 -1.01 8.44 10.32
CA PHE A 95 -2.32 8.72 9.71
C PHE A 95 -2.64 10.22 9.66
N ILE A 96 -2.40 10.95 10.75
CA ILE A 96 -2.68 12.40 10.82
C ILE A 96 -1.84 13.16 9.81
N ASP A 97 -0.52 12.93 9.77
CA ASP A 97 0.43 13.65 8.91
C ASP A 97 0.20 13.37 7.42
N VAL A 98 -0.39 12.21 7.10
CA VAL A 98 -0.70 11.79 5.72
C VAL A 98 -2.06 12.31 5.26
N PHE A 99 -3.11 12.15 6.06
CA PHE A 99 -4.49 12.48 5.66
C PHE A 99 -4.86 13.94 5.90
N VAL A 100 -4.30 14.59 6.94
CA VAL A 100 -4.63 15.97 7.33
C VAL A 100 -3.56 16.92 6.78
N PRO A 101 -3.89 17.94 5.97
CA PRO A 101 -2.94 18.99 5.59
C PRO A 101 -2.52 19.81 6.81
N GLU A 102 -1.29 20.33 6.82
CA GLU A 102 -0.74 21.08 7.95
C GLU A 102 -1.63 22.24 8.42
N GLY A 103 -1.66 22.46 9.74
CA GLY A 103 -2.46 23.51 10.38
C GLY A 103 -3.98 23.30 10.33
N ARG A 104 -4.47 22.19 9.74
CA ARG A 104 -5.91 21.88 9.69
C ARG A 104 -6.33 20.92 10.80
N GLY A 105 -7.63 20.92 11.09
CA GLY A 105 -8.24 19.94 11.97
C GLY A 105 -8.67 18.66 11.24
N LEU A 106 -8.70 17.54 11.97
CA LEU A 106 -9.16 16.24 11.47
C LEU A 106 -10.64 16.32 11.07
N LEU A 107 -10.95 16.06 9.80
CA LEU A 107 -12.32 16.09 9.29
C LEU A 107 -13.11 14.86 9.73
N LYS A 108 -14.45 14.97 9.83
CA LYS A 108 -15.32 13.87 10.31
C LYS A 108 -15.09 12.54 9.58
N VAL A 109 -14.92 12.57 8.25
CA VAL A 109 -14.65 11.39 7.42
C VAL A 109 -13.24 10.80 7.68
N GLN A 110 -12.25 11.65 7.93
CA GLN A 110 -10.89 11.21 8.27
C GLN A 110 -10.86 10.58 9.67
N GLY A 111 -11.60 11.13 10.63
CA GLY A 111 -11.84 10.52 11.94
C GLY A 111 -12.83 9.34 11.93
N ALA A 112 -13.43 8.99 10.79
CA ALA A 112 -14.08 7.69 10.62
C ALA A 112 -13.03 6.66 10.17
N LEU A 113 -12.28 6.97 9.11
CA LEU A 113 -11.17 6.12 8.63
C LEU A 113 -10.13 5.81 9.71
N PHE A 114 -9.76 6.78 10.55
CA PHE A 114 -8.77 6.55 11.61
C PHE A 114 -9.30 5.64 12.73
N LEU A 115 -10.61 5.69 12.99
CA LEU A 115 -11.26 4.84 13.99
C LEU A 115 -11.29 3.38 13.53
N GLU A 116 -11.62 3.16 12.26
CA GLU A 116 -11.63 1.82 11.68
C GLU A 116 -10.21 1.29 11.47
N LEU A 117 -9.25 2.10 11.01
CA LEU A 117 -7.83 1.73 10.96
C LEU A 117 -7.32 1.22 12.33
N LYS A 118 -7.55 1.97 13.41
CA LYS A 118 -7.17 1.55 14.77
C LYS A 118 -7.82 0.24 15.19
N THR A 119 -9.03 -0.03 14.70
CA THR A 119 -9.75 -1.27 14.99
C THR A 119 -9.22 -2.44 14.17
N GLN A 120 -8.89 -2.24 12.88
CA GLN A 120 -8.23 -3.22 12.04
C GLN A 120 -6.81 -3.54 12.54
N ALA A 121 -6.06 -2.53 13.01
CA ALA A 121 -4.76 -2.69 13.65
C ALA A 121 -4.83 -3.56 14.91
N PHE A 122 -5.87 -3.36 15.74
CA PHE A 122 -6.12 -4.22 16.91
C PHE A 122 -6.47 -5.66 16.49
N ILE A 123 -7.38 -5.83 15.53
CA ILE A 123 -7.82 -7.14 15.01
C ILE A 123 -6.63 -7.92 14.42
N ALA A 124 -5.81 -7.29 13.58
CA ALA A 124 -4.60 -7.89 13.01
C ALA A 124 -3.58 -8.31 14.08
N SER A 125 -3.62 -7.68 15.26
CA SER A 125 -2.73 -7.96 16.38
C SER A 125 -3.28 -8.99 17.38
N LEU A 126 -4.50 -9.52 17.20
CA LEU A 126 -5.11 -10.49 18.13
C LEU A 126 -4.34 -11.81 18.26
N ASN A 127 -3.53 -12.14 17.26
CA ASN A 127 -2.67 -13.33 17.20
C ASN A 127 -1.20 -13.04 17.59
N ASN A 128 -0.90 -11.85 18.16
CA ASN A 128 0.44 -11.52 18.63
C ASN A 128 0.65 -12.10 20.04
N GLU A 129 1.68 -12.94 20.20
CA GLU A 129 2.01 -13.58 21.49
C GLU A 129 3.02 -12.77 22.34
N GLU A 130 3.62 -11.71 21.78
CA GLU A 130 4.67 -10.92 22.43
C GLU A 130 4.12 -9.80 23.34
N ARG A 131 2.89 -9.35 23.10
CA ARG A 131 2.21 -8.25 23.82
C ARG A 131 0.78 -8.61 24.16
N THR A 132 0.29 -8.18 25.33
CA THR A 132 -1.10 -8.45 25.70
C THR A 132 -2.08 -7.62 24.86
N ARG A 133 -3.29 -8.16 24.64
CA ARG A 133 -4.39 -7.42 23.98
C ARG A 133 -4.65 -6.07 24.67
N THR A 134 -4.53 -6.01 25.99
CA THR A 134 -4.72 -4.76 26.78
C THR A 134 -3.69 -3.69 26.41
N GLU A 135 -2.41 -4.04 26.34
CA GLU A 135 -1.34 -3.10 25.96
C GLU A 135 -1.55 -2.58 24.54
N ILE A 136 -1.82 -3.49 23.58
CA ILE A 136 -2.09 -3.14 22.18
C ILE A 136 -3.32 -2.23 22.05
N LEU A 137 -4.39 -2.49 22.81
CA LEU A 137 -5.60 -1.67 22.81
C LEU A 137 -5.35 -0.26 23.36
N LEU A 138 -4.56 -0.13 24.43
CA LEU A 138 -4.23 1.17 25.04
C LEU A 138 -3.20 1.95 24.21
N GLU A 139 -2.29 1.28 23.50
CA GLU A 139 -1.38 1.87 22.51
C GLU A 139 -2.15 2.49 21.32
N LEU A 140 -3.14 1.75 20.79
CA LEU A 140 -3.97 2.20 19.68
C LEU A 140 -5.03 3.22 20.11
N PHE A 141 -5.56 3.14 21.34
CA PHE A 141 -6.61 4.02 21.87
C PHE A 141 -6.22 4.66 23.23
N PRO A 142 -5.19 5.52 23.27
CA PRO A 142 -4.69 6.09 24.51
C PRO A 142 -5.58 7.24 25.02
N ASP A 143 -5.59 7.47 26.33
CA ASP A 143 -6.37 8.55 26.95
C ASP A 143 -5.94 9.96 26.50
N ASP A 144 -4.64 10.11 26.19
CA ASP A 144 -3.99 11.34 25.72
C ASP A 144 -4.28 11.69 24.24
N LEU A 145 -5.12 10.91 23.53
CA LEU A 145 -5.41 11.09 22.09
C LEU A 145 -5.81 12.54 21.74
N GLU A 146 -6.53 13.21 22.64
CA GLU A 146 -6.88 14.63 22.56
C GLU A 146 -5.66 15.56 22.58
N GLN A 147 -4.69 15.29 23.44
CA GLN A 147 -3.43 16.03 23.52
C GLN A 147 -2.55 15.76 22.29
N ARG A 148 -2.56 14.53 21.76
CA ARG A 148 -1.87 14.18 20.48
C ARG A 148 -2.46 14.90 19.26
N LEU A 149 -3.79 15.12 19.23
CA LEU A 149 -4.44 15.91 18.18
C LEU A 149 -4.20 17.43 18.33
N LEU A 150 -3.97 17.92 19.55
CA LEU A 150 -3.58 19.30 19.80
C LEU A 150 -2.12 19.56 19.45
N SER A 151 -1.19 18.67 19.81
CA SER A 151 0.25 18.87 19.54
C SER A 151 0.58 18.92 18.04
N LYS A 152 -0.18 18.20 17.20
CA LYS A 152 -0.09 18.26 15.73
C LYS A 152 -0.60 19.56 15.10
N ARG A 153 -1.17 20.51 15.87
CA ARG A 153 -1.75 21.76 15.35
C ARG A 153 -1.24 22.98 16.10
N LEU A 154 -0.21 23.60 15.54
CA LEU A 154 0.39 24.82 16.10
C LEU A 154 -0.67 25.94 16.29
N GLY A 155 -0.69 26.52 17.49
CA GLY A 155 -1.47 27.72 17.81
C GLY A 155 -2.90 27.52 18.34
N THR A 156 -3.44 26.30 18.38
CA THR A 156 -4.78 26.04 18.99
C THR A 156 -4.70 25.32 20.34
N ARG A 157 -5.64 25.67 21.23
CA ARG A 157 -5.81 25.05 22.56
C ARG A 157 -7.10 24.25 22.70
N GLN A 158 -7.89 24.11 21.63
CA GLN A 158 -9.20 23.45 21.64
C GLN A 158 -9.34 22.52 20.44
N LEU A 159 -9.99 21.37 20.65
CA LEU A 159 -10.37 20.46 19.58
C LEU A 159 -11.41 21.12 18.65
N ALA A 160 -11.31 20.81 17.36
CA ALA A 160 -12.40 21.06 16.41
C ALA A 160 -13.57 20.11 16.73
N PRO A 161 -14.83 20.45 16.38
CA PRO A 161 -15.99 19.61 16.69
C PRO A 161 -15.88 18.17 16.15
N SER A 162 -15.23 17.98 14.99
CA SER A 162 -14.97 16.67 14.40
C SER A 162 -13.87 15.86 15.11
N GLU A 163 -12.93 16.51 15.78
CA GLU A 163 -11.90 15.86 16.60
C GLU A 163 -12.48 15.46 17.95
N ALA A 164 -13.30 16.30 18.58
CA ALA A 164 -14.00 15.96 19.82
C ALA A 164 -14.97 14.78 19.62
N ASP A 165 -15.70 14.76 18.49
CA ASP A 165 -16.49 13.61 18.06
C ASP A 165 -15.64 12.35 17.83
N PHE A 166 -14.49 12.47 17.14
CA PHE A 166 -13.56 11.35 16.95
C PHE A 166 -13.00 10.81 18.28
N VAL A 167 -12.51 11.67 19.18
CA VAL A 167 -11.98 11.26 20.49
C VAL A 167 -13.07 10.57 21.32
N LYS A 168 -14.31 11.09 21.32
CA LYS A 168 -15.45 10.44 21.98
C LYS A 168 -15.74 9.05 21.39
N ARG A 169 -15.75 8.91 20.06
CA ARG A 169 -15.95 7.62 19.38
C ARG A 169 -14.79 6.65 19.61
N ALA A 170 -13.55 7.13 19.66
CA ALA A 170 -12.36 6.34 19.93
C ALA A 170 -12.34 5.80 21.37
N ARG A 171 -12.61 6.66 22.38
CA ARG A 171 -12.81 6.23 23.77
C ARG A 171 -13.94 5.18 23.86
N SER A 172 -15.11 5.44 23.26
CA SER A 172 -16.21 4.47 23.25
C SER A 172 -15.89 3.14 22.55
N ARG A 173 -15.12 3.16 21.43
CA ARG A 173 -14.68 1.94 20.73
C ARG A 173 -13.74 1.11 21.60
N ARG A 174 -12.78 1.77 22.26
CA ARG A 174 -11.90 1.15 23.26
C ARG A 174 -12.69 0.54 24.40
N ASP A 175 -13.59 1.30 25.02
CA ASP A 175 -14.33 0.86 26.20
C ASP A 175 -15.22 -0.37 25.90
N ILE A 176 -15.79 -0.44 24.68
CA ILE A 176 -16.52 -1.61 24.16
C ILE A 176 -15.59 -2.82 23.99
N ILE A 177 -14.43 -2.65 23.33
CA ILE A 177 -13.48 -3.77 23.12
C ILE A 177 -12.86 -4.24 24.44
N PHE A 178 -12.61 -3.31 25.37
CA PHE A 178 -12.01 -3.59 26.68
C PHE A 178 -12.94 -4.40 27.60
N ALA A 179 -14.25 -4.12 27.57
CA ALA A 179 -15.24 -4.88 28.33
C ALA A 179 -15.24 -6.38 27.99
N ASP A 180 -15.04 -6.70 26.71
CA ASP A 180 -15.03 -8.06 26.17
C ASP A 180 -13.62 -8.68 26.01
N ILE A 181 -12.53 -7.99 26.41
CA ILE A 181 -11.16 -8.31 25.97
C ILE A 181 -10.63 -9.71 26.36
N ASN A 182 -11.19 -10.27 27.44
CA ASN A 182 -10.89 -11.60 27.95
C ASN A 182 -11.87 -12.68 27.45
N ASN A 183 -12.86 -12.31 26.64
CA ASN A 183 -13.83 -13.22 26.02
C ASN A 183 -13.35 -13.62 24.62
N GLU A 184 -12.83 -14.85 24.50
CA GLU A 184 -12.34 -15.41 23.24
C GLU A 184 -13.38 -15.43 22.11
N GLU A 185 -14.66 -15.63 22.44
CA GLU A 185 -15.75 -15.66 21.44
C GLU A 185 -16.01 -14.26 20.89
N ALA A 186 -16.06 -13.25 21.77
CA ALA A 186 -16.21 -11.86 21.38
C ALA A 186 -15.00 -11.32 20.60
N MET A 187 -13.77 -11.70 20.97
CA MET A 187 -12.57 -11.35 20.22
C MET A 187 -12.55 -12.00 18.83
N LYS A 188 -12.95 -13.27 18.71
CA LYS A 188 -13.06 -13.97 17.42
C LYS A 188 -14.17 -13.43 16.52
N ALA A 189 -15.21 -12.81 17.07
CA ALA A 189 -16.27 -12.14 16.33
C ALA A 189 -15.91 -10.71 15.86
N LEU A 190 -14.74 -10.16 16.22
CA LEU A 190 -14.35 -8.80 15.80
C LEU A 190 -14.17 -8.63 14.27
N PRO A 191 -13.58 -9.57 13.50
CA PRO A 191 -13.51 -9.46 12.04
C PRO A 191 -14.88 -9.46 11.35
N ASP A 192 -15.86 -10.19 11.93
CA ASP A 192 -17.23 -10.25 11.44
C ASP A 192 -18.05 -9.01 11.83
N LYS A 193 -17.66 -8.33 12.92
CA LYS A 193 -18.29 -7.09 13.40
C LYS A 193 -17.70 -5.83 12.75
N TYR A 194 -16.44 -5.90 12.31
CA TYR A 194 -15.69 -4.81 11.70
C TYR A 194 -15.00 -5.32 10.44
N HIS A 195 -15.78 -5.54 9.38
CA HIS A 195 -15.28 -6.11 8.13
C HIS A 195 -14.15 -5.27 7.51
N TRP A 196 -13.05 -5.94 7.16
CA TRP A 196 -11.93 -5.34 6.43
C TRP A 196 -12.38 -4.69 5.12
N GLU A 197 -13.32 -5.32 4.41
CA GLU A 197 -13.83 -4.78 3.15
C GLU A 197 -14.56 -3.44 3.29
N ASP A 198 -15.27 -3.19 4.40
CA ASP A 198 -15.97 -1.92 4.59
C ASP A 198 -14.97 -0.78 4.80
N PHE A 199 -13.88 -1.03 5.53
CA PHE A 199 -12.76 -0.10 5.63
C PHE A 199 -12.10 0.15 4.26
N LEU A 200 -11.90 -0.88 3.43
CA LEU A 200 -11.38 -0.72 2.07
C LEU A 200 -12.35 0.06 1.15
N ARG A 201 -13.67 -0.20 1.24
CA ARG A 201 -14.71 0.55 0.53
C ARG A 201 -14.71 2.02 0.93
N ASP A 202 -14.66 2.33 2.22
CA ASP A 202 -14.62 3.71 2.72
C ASP A 202 -13.32 4.42 2.34
N LEU A 203 -12.17 3.73 2.39
CA LEU A 203 -10.88 4.31 1.96
C LEU A 203 -10.85 4.61 0.46
N SER A 204 -11.30 3.66 -0.38
CA SER A 204 -11.48 3.88 -1.83
C SER A 204 -12.40 5.09 -2.07
N SER A 205 -13.57 5.10 -1.43
CA SER A 205 -14.55 6.20 -1.57
C SER A 205 -13.99 7.55 -1.13
N TYR A 206 -13.19 7.60 -0.06
CA TYR A 206 -12.51 8.81 0.39
C TYR A 206 -11.50 9.31 -0.64
N ILE A 207 -10.66 8.43 -1.22
CA ILE A 207 -9.67 8.82 -2.22
C ILE A 207 -10.35 9.35 -3.49
N SER A 208 -11.38 8.68 -4.00
CA SER A 208 -12.16 9.17 -5.16
C SER A 208 -12.79 10.54 -4.88
N LYS A 209 -13.50 10.69 -3.75
CA LYS A 209 -14.23 11.94 -3.41
C LYS A 209 -13.30 13.12 -3.11
N ASN A 210 -12.07 12.87 -2.66
CA ASN A 210 -11.11 13.92 -2.30
C ASN A 210 -9.98 14.09 -3.31
N PHE A 211 -9.94 13.35 -4.43
CA PHE A 211 -8.81 13.35 -5.36
C PHE A 211 -8.43 14.77 -5.84
N GLU A 212 -9.40 15.58 -6.27
CA GLU A 212 -9.14 16.98 -6.68
C GLU A 212 -8.60 17.83 -5.51
N ALA A 213 -9.07 17.59 -4.29
CA ALA A 213 -8.57 18.26 -3.08
C ALA A 213 -7.21 17.72 -2.60
N ILE A 214 -6.77 16.55 -3.07
CA ILE A 214 -5.43 15.98 -2.86
C ILE A 214 -4.48 16.43 -3.97
N ASN A 215 -4.98 16.61 -5.20
CA ASN A 215 -4.18 16.96 -6.37
C ASN A 215 -3.90 18.46 -6.46
N ASN A 216 -4.89 19.30 -6.17
CA ASN A 216 -4.89 20.72 -6.54
C ASN A 216 -4.58 21.69 -5.39
N GLN A 217 -3.98 21.24 -4.27
CA GLN A 217 -3.66 22.15 -3.15
C GLN A 217 -2.65 23.25 -3.54
N GLN A 218 -1.83 22.98 -4.56
CA GLN A 218 -0.85 23.90 -5.15
C GLN A 218 -1.43 25.24 -5.67
N SER A 219 -2.75 25.36 -5.90
CA SER A 219 -3.34 26.51 -6.59
C SER A 219 -3.99 27.58 -5.69
N ARG A 220 -4.26 27.30 -4.39
CA ARG A 220 -4.95 28.25 -3.50
C ARG A 220 -4.03 29.34 -2.92
N LYS A 221 -3.34 30.08 -3.79
CA LYS A 221 -2.62 31.30 -3.38
C LYS A 221 -3.59 32.40 -2.93
N LEU A 222 -3.42 32.80 -1.67
CA LEU A 222 -3.29 34.21 -1.26
C LEU A 222 -4.11 35.27 -2.04
N VAL A 223 -5.45 35.23 -1.95
CA VAL A 223 -6.30 36.39 -2.28
C VAL A 223 -7.09 36.82 -1.05
N LYS A 224 -6.44 37.62 -0.19
CA LYS A 224 -7.14 38.38 0.86
C LYS A 224 -6.50 39.75 1.16
N GLY A 225 -6.02 40.42 0.11
CA GLY A 225 -5.74 41.85 0.13
C GLY A 225 -7.03 42.66 0.26
N ARG A 226 -7.69 42.62 1.42
CA ARG A 226 -8.91 43.38 1.71
C ARG A 226 -8.53 44.82 2.04
N GLN A 227 -8.10 45.57 1.03
CA GLN A 227 -8.05 47.03 1.14
C GLN A 227 -9.46 47.54 1.44
N SER A 228 -9.58 48.34 2.50
CA SER A 228 -10.85 48.87 3.00
C SER A 228 -10.68 50.36 3.18
N ILE A 229 -10.78 51.10 2.07
CA ILE A 229 -10.72 52.56 2.01
C ILE A 229 -11.80 53.02 1.03
N SER A 230 -12.58 54.04 1.37
CA SER A 230 -13.62 54.61 0.51
C SER A 230 -13.82 56.08 0.85
N GLY A 231 -14.08 56.89 -0.18
CA GLY A 231 -14.04 58.36 -0.13
C GLY A 231 -12.64 58.92 -0.44
N GLU A 232 -12.48 59.95 -1.28
CA GLU A 232 -13.46 60.65 -2.14
C GLU A 232 -12.71 61.47 -3.24
N SER A 233 -13.45 62.09 -4.17
CA SER A 233 -13.02 63.16 -5.14
C SER A 233 -12.55 62.78 -6.55
N GLN A 234 -13.48 62.90 -7.51
CA GLN A 234 -13.44 63.71 -8.76
C GLN A 234 -12.25 63.73 -9.76
N ASP A 235 -12.61 63.40 -11.01
CA ASP A 235 -12.41 64.17 -12.27
C ASP A 235 -11.14 64.10 -13.17
N ALA A 236 -11.44 64.33 -14.46
CA ALA A 236 -10.61 64.60 -15.65
C ALA A 236 -9.90 63.41 -16.40
N PRO A 237 -9.79 63.45 -17.76
CA PRO A 237 -9.41 62.28 -18.58
C PRO A 237 -8.15 62.45 -19.48
N SER A 238 -7.57 61.34 -19.98
CA SER A 238 -6.96 61.29 -21.32
C SER A 238 -6.62 59.87 -21.86
N SER A 239 -6.45 59.80 -23.18
CA SER A 239 -5.61 58.87 -23.97
C SER A 239 -5.65 57.35 -23.74
N ALA A 240 -6.28 56.65 -24.68
CA ALA A 240 -5.72 55.43 -25.32
C ALA A 240 -4.71 55.86 -26.44
N PRO A 241 -4.02 54.96 -27.19
CA PRO A 241 -4.06 53.48 -27.18
C PRO A 241 -2.68 52.79 -27.16
N LEU A 242 -2.66 51.45 -27.11
CA LEU A 242 -1.92 50.61 -28.08
C LEU A 242 -2.24 49.11 -27.91
N GLU A 243 -2.08 48.36 -28.99
CA GLU A 243 -2.32 46.91 -29.05
C GLU A 243 -1.13 46.08 -28.53
N SER A 244 -1.43 44.88 -28.03
CA SER A 244 -0.54 43.73 -28.19
C SER A 244 -1.38 42.48 -28.40
N GLN A 245 -1.51 42.04 -29.65
CA GLN A 245 -2.25 40.83 -30.00
C GLN A 245 -1.39 39.59 -29.78
N PHE A 246 -1.80 38.70 -28.87
CA PHE A 246 -1.30 37.31 -28.82
C PHE A 246 -2.42 36.33 -28.45
N THR A 247 -3.41 36.23 -29.33
CA THR A 247 -4.56 35.34 -29.19
C THR A 247 -4.19 33.89 -29.55
N VAL A 248 -3.65 33.13 -28.59
CA VAL A 248 -3.40 31.69 -28.77
C VAL A 248 -4.72 30.93 -28.75
N ALA A 249 -5.28 30.68 -29.94
CA ALA A 249 -6.53 29.94 -30.09
C ALA A 249 -6.38 28.49 -29.59
N THR A 250 -7.13 28.15 -28.54
CA THR A 250 -7.25 26.77 -28.06
C THR A 250 -8.59 26.21 -28.53
N GLN A 251 -8.57 25.31 -29.53
CA GLN A 251 -9.79 24.65 -30.00
C GLN A 251 -10.27 23.62 -28.96
N PRO A 252 -11.55 23.62 -28.57
CA PRO A 252 -12.12 22.52 -27.79
C PRO A 252 -12.37 21.32 -28.71
N ALA A 253 -11.62 20.24 -28.51
CA ALA A 253 -11.96 18.95 -29.10
C ALA A 253 -13.18 18.35 -28.36
N GLU A 254 -14.18 17.89 -29.11
CA GLU A 254 -15.38 17.28 -28.53
C GLU A 254 -15.04 15.95 -27.84
N VAL A 255 -15.56 15.75 -26.63
CA VAL A 255 -15.25 14.57 -25.81
C VAL A 255 -16.33 13.50 -25.99
N THR A 256 -16.10 12.56 -26.90
CA THR A 256 -16.80 11.28 -26.90
C THR A 256 -16.36 10.47 -25.68
N THR A 257 -17.30 10.09 -24.81
CA THR A 257 -17.01 9.38 -23.55
C THR A 257 -16.81 7.89 -23.77
N ASP A 258 -15.67 7.51 -24.35
CA ASP A 258 -15.33 6.11 -24.61
C ASP A 258 -14.66 5.43 -23.41
N ARG A 259 -15.13 4.23 -23.05
CA ARG A 259 -14.75 3.55 -21.80
C ARG A 259 -13.35 2.93 -21.83
N ASN A 260 -12.69 2.97 -23.00
CA ASN A 260 -11.36 2.38 -23.23
C ASN A 260 -10.17 3.26 -22.80
N LEU A 261 -10.37 4.53 -22.44
CA LEU A 261 -9.27 5.43 -22.02
C LEU A 261 -8.47 4.93 -20.79
N HIS A 262 -9.06 4.04 -19.98
CA HIS A 262 -8.40 3.49 -18.79
C HIS A 262 -7.15 2.69 -19.16
N GLY A 263 -7.28 1.69 -20.04
CA GLY A 263 -6.17 0.82 -20.46
C GLY A 263 -5.06 1.59 -21.17
N ASP A 264 -5.40 2.50 -22.08
CA ASP A 264 -4.40 3.29 -22.81
C ASP A 264 -3.60 4.24 -21.89
N LEU A 265 -4.24 4.91 -20.92
CA LEU A 265 -3.51 5.74 -19.94
C LEU A 265 -2.58 4.88 -19.07
N VAL A 266 -3.06 3.72 -18.63
CA VAL A 266 -2.34 2.77 -17.76
C VAL A 266 -1.16 2.12 -18.49
N ALA A 267 -1.35 1.68 -19.74
CA ALA A 267 -0.30 1.15 -20.61
C ALA A 267 0.75 2.20 -21.01
N ARG A 268 0.34 3.46 -21.27
CA ARG A 268 1.27 4.58 -21.50
C ARG A 268 2.11 4.88 -20.26
N ALA A 269 1.50 4.88 -19.07
CA ALA A 269 2.21 5.08 -17.81
C ALA A 269 3.21 3.95 -17.53
N ALA A 270 2.81 2.69 -17.73
CA ALA A 270 3.70 1.53 -17.59
C ALA A 270 4.86 1.59 -18.60
N ARG A 271 4.60 1.93 -19.88
CA ARG A 271 5.65 2.10 -20.90
C ARG A 271 6.64 3.22 -20.55
N ALA A 272 6.15 4.36 -20.06
CA ALA A 272 7.00 5.45 -19.61
C ALA A 272 7.86 5.05 -18.39
N ALA A 273 7.29 4.28 -17.47
CA ALA A 273 8.00 3.74 -16.31
C ALA A 273 9.07 2.71 -16.69
N GLN A 274 8.77 1.83 -17.66
CA GLN A 274 9.73 0.86 -18.20
C GLN A 274 10.96 1.57 -18.80
N ILE A 275 10.75 2.68 -19.52
CA ILE A 275 11.82 3.51 -20.08
C ILE A 275 12.62 4.22 -18.97
N ALA A 276 11.95 4.75 -17.93
CA ALA A 276 12.62 5.39 -16.80
C ALA A 276 13.53 4.41 -16.03
N LEU A 277 13.07 3.17 -15.81
CA LEU A 277 13.84 2.10 -15.17
C LEU A 277 15.04 1.64 -16.03
N GLN A 278 14.92 1.66 -17.37
CA GLN A 278 16.06 1.40 -18.26
C GLN A 278 17.05 2.57 -18.34
N GLY A 279 16.59 3.81 -18.12
CA GLY A 279 17.43 5.00 -18.10
C GLY A 279 18.37 5.11 -16.88
N HIS A 280 18.01 4.50 -15.74
CA HIS A 280 18.92 4.35 -14.60
C HIS A 280 19.78 3.08 -14.79
N GLY A 281 21.03 3.28 -15.20
CA GLY A 281 21.83 2.26 -15.87
C GLY A 281 22.25 1.04 -15.04
N LEU A 282 21.49 -0.05 -15.11
CA LEU A 282 21.98 -1.41 -14.86
C LEU A 282 22.55 -2.02 -16.15
N ARG A 283 23.73 -1.53 -16.56
CA ARG A 283 24.48 -2.03 -17.74
C ARG A 283 25.04 -3.43 -17.46
N LYS A 284 24.18 -4.46 -17.51
CA LYS A 284 24.57 -5.86 -17.30
C LYS A 284 25.50 -6.32 -18.42
N SER A 285 26.79 -6.43 -18.11
CA SER A 285 27.87 -6.64 -19.08
C SER A 285 27.93 -8.09 -19.57
N GLN A 286 27.11 -8.43 -20.57
CA GLN A 286 27.28 -9.68 -21.33
C GLN A 286 28.32 -9.47 -22.44
N GLN A 287 29.61 -9.47 -22.05
CA GLN A 287 30.71 -9.22 -22.97
C GLN A 287 31.00 -10.47 -23.82
N GLN A 288 30.62 -10.41 -25.08
CA GLN A 288 30.71 -11.50 -26.06
C GLN A 288 32.13 -11.59 -26.64
N SER A 289 32.98 -12.44 -26.07
CA SER A 289 34.34 -12.70 -26.57
C SER A 289 34.37 -13.83 -27.60
N GLN A 290 34.33 -13.47 -28.88
CA GLN A 290 34.52 -14.39 -30.01
C GLN A 290 35.85 -14.06 -30.70
N SER A 291 36.80 -14.99 -30.70
CA SER A 291 38.13 -14.82 -31.31
C SER A 291 38.61 -16.13 -31.95
N GLN A 292 39.34 -16.04 -33.06
CA GLN A 292 39.53 -17.13 -34.02
C GLN A 292 40.86 -17.90 -33.85
N GLN A 293 40.76 -19.23 -34.01
CA GLN A 293 41.63 -20.16 -34.74
C GLN A 293 43.19 -20.14 -34.64
N GLN A 294 43.71 -21.37 -34.43
CA GLN A 294 44.75 -22.06 -35.24
C GLN A 294 46.26 -21.95 -34.88
N GLN A 295 46.82 -23.04 -34.29
CA GLN A 295 47.96 -23.79 -34.90
C GLN A 295 48.25 -25.20 -34.28
N SER A 296 48.39 -26.20 -35.17
CA SER A 296 49.19 -27.46 -35.18
C SER A 296 49.58 -28.30 -33.92
N GLN A 297 49.03 -29.53 -33.83
CA GLN A 297 49.66 -30.90 -33.94
C GLN A 297 50.97 -31.31 -33.17
N PRO A 298 51.29 -32.63 -32.98
CA PRO A 298 50.50 -33.80 -32.49
C PRO A 298 51.31 -34.83 -31.60
N GLN A 299 50.78 -36.06 -31.40
CA GLN A 299 51.42 -37.30 -30.83
C GLN A 299 51.65 -37.37 -29.28
N THR A 300 51.64 -38.54 -28.58
CA THR A 300 51.69 -39.98 -28.99
C THR A 300 51.01 -40.98 -28.00
N GLN A 301 50.68 -42.20 -28.49
CA GLN A 301 50.58 -43.52 -27.78
C GLN A 301 49.27 -44.00 -27.04
N GLN A 302 49.21 -45.33 -26.84
CA GLN A 302 48.09 -46.27 -26.51
C GLN A 302 48.49 -47.19 -25.30
N PRO A 303 47.79 -48.29 -24.84
CA PRO A 303 46.56 -48.99 -25.32
C PRO A 303 45.50 -49.48 -24.27
N GLN A 304 44.45 -50.12 -24.83
CA GLN A 304 43.38 -51.06 -24.36
C GLN A 304 43.54 -51.93 -23.08
N PRO A 305 42.45 -52.52 -22.48
CA PRO A 305 41.40 -53.41 -23.06
C PRO A 305 39.90 -53.04 -22.72
N GLN A 306 38.76 -53.64 -23.19
CA GLN A 306 38.35 -54.92 -23.86
C GLN A 306 37.95 -56.06 -22.86
N GLN A 307 36.85 -56.86 -22.87
CA GLN A 307 35.50 -57.05 -23.54
C GLN A 307 34.68 -58.06 -22.64
N ALA A 308 33.39 -58.48 -22.78
CA ALA A 308 32.13 -58.07 -23.48
C ALA A 308 30.90 -58.95 -23.03
N GLN A 309 29.67 -58.58 -23.48
CA GLN A 309 28.52 -59.46 -23.91
C GLN A 309 27.69 -60.32 -22.89
N THR A 310 26.39 -60.00 -22.57
CA THR A 310 25.05 -60.38 -23.19
C THR A 310 24.38 -61.67 -22.61
N PRO A 311 23.10 -62.10 -22.90
CA PRO A 311 21.92 -61.51 -23.63
C PRO A 311 20.49 -61.64 -22.96
N GLN A 312 19.45 -61.00 -23.57
CA GLN A 312 17.99 -61.34 -23.80
C GLN A 312 17.08 -62.08 -22.73
N GLN A 313 15.73 -62.14 -22.76
CA GLN A 313 14.66 -61.91 -23.78
C GLN A 313 13.26 -61.50 -23.16
N ALA A 314 12.14 -61.51 -23.92
CA ALA A 314 10.76 -61.00 -23.59
C ALA A 314 9.68 -62.15 -23.49
N PRO A 315 8.31 -62.05 -23.64
CA PRO A 315 7.39 -60.99 -24.15
C PRO A 315 6.02 -60.80 -23.38
N GLN A 316 4.88 -60.56 -24.07
CA GLN A 316 3.61 -59.91 -23.59
C GLN A 316 2.34 -60.79 -23.53
N SER A 317 1.30 -60.36 -22.78
CA SER A 317 -0.17 -60.62 -22.93
C SER A 317 -0.97 -59.97 -21.76
N ALA A 318 -2.32 -59.91 -21.66
CA ALA A 318 -3.44 -59.61 -22.60
C ALA A 318 -4.79 -59.45 -21.81
N GLN A 319 -5.92 -59.07 -22.46
CA GLN A 319 -7.33 -59.11 -21.96
C GLN A 319 -7.73 -58.13 -20.80
N SER A 320 -9.00 -57.80 -20.48
CA SER A 320 -10.29 -57.74 -21.22
C SER A 320 -11.38 -57.00 -20.37
N THR A 321 -12.44 -56.47 -20.99
CA THR A 321 -13.67 -55.95 -20.32
C THR A 321 -14.91 -56.79 -20.65
N PRO A 322 -15.83 -57.01 -19.69
CA PRO A 322 -17.24 -56.63 -19.92
C PRO A 322 -17.99 -56.14 -18.65
N ALA A 323 -19.30 -55.84 -18.79
CA ALA A 323 -20.28 -55.50 -17.74
C ALA A 323 -21.53 -56.42 -17.87
N PRO A 324 -22.72 -56.23 -17.24
CA PRO A 324 -23.16 -55.33 -16.14
C PRO A 324 -24.04 -56.05 -15.05
N GLN A 325 -24.79 -55.27 -14.25
CA GLN A 325 -26.00 -55.61 -13.42
C GLN A 325 -25.87 -56.34 -12.06
N SER A 326 -26.37 -55.72 -10.97
CA SER A 326 -27.57 -56.14 -10.20
C SER A 326 -27.75 -55.37 -8.86
N ILE A 327 -28.91 -55.52 -8.22
CA ILE A 327 -29.42 -54.83 -7.00
C ILE A 327 -30.00 -55.94 -6.09
N PRO A 328 -29.69 -56.02 -4.77
CA PRO A 328 -30.48 -55.27 -3.77
C PRO A 328 -29.83 -54.85 -2.42
N GLN A 329 -30.18 -53.63 -2.00
CA GLN A 329 -30.70 -53.25 -0.68
C GLN A 329 -30.04 -53.81 0.62
N SER A 330 -29.42 -52.91 1.40
CA SER A 330 -29.27 -53.02 2.86
C SER A 330 -29.18 -51.65 3.52
N THR A 331 -29.69 -51.53 4.74
CA THR A 331 -29.72 -50.32 5.58
C THR A 331 -28.35 -49.93 6.13
N GLN A 332 -28.05 -48.62 6.21
CA GLN A 332 -27.85 -47.94 7.49
C GLN A 332 -27.77 -46.40 7.38
N GLN A 333 -27.89 -45.73 8.52
CA GLN A 333 -27.75 -44.28 8.66
C GLN A 333 -26.26 -43.89 8.73
N ASN A 334 -25.89 -42.73 8.17
CA ASN A 334 -25.09 -41.78 8.95
C ASN A 334 -25.23 -40.35 8.42
N ALA A 335 -24.89 -39.37 9.24
CA ALA A 335 -24.87 -37.96 8.88
C ALA A 335 -23.43 -37.46 8.67
N ASN A 336 -23.21 -36.69 7.60
CA ASN A 336 -22.23 -35.60 7.57
C ASN A 336 -22.43 -34.73 6.33
N GLN A 337 -22.62 -33.43 6.52
CA GLN A 337 -22.37 -32.44 5.47
C GLN A 337 -20.98 -31.85 5.69
N SER A 338 -20.02 -32.23 4.84
CA SER A 338 -18.69 -31.65 4.86
C SER A 338 -18.72 -30.25 4.25
N TYR A 339 -18.60 -29.22 5.08
CA TYR A 339 -18.35 -27.86 4.59
C TYR A 339 -16.98 -27.78 3.91
N GLN A 340 -16.90 -27.05 2.81
CA GLN A 340 -15.64 -26.81 2.12
C GLN A 340 -14.81 -25.78 2.89
N HIS A 341 -13.57 -26.11 3.22
CA HIS A 341 -12.61 -25.13 3.72
C HIS A 341 -12.01 -24.34 2.55
N SER A 342 -12.18 -23.02 2.57
CA SER A 342 -11.38 -22.11 1.73
C SER A 342 -9.99 -21.89 2.35
N PRO A 343 -8.91 -21.74 1.55
CA PRO A 343 -7.54 -21.81 2.06
C PRO A 343 -6.99 -20.47 2.58
N THR A 344 -6.39 -20.49 3.77
CA THR A 344 -5.44 -19.46 4.25
C THR A 344 -4.05 -19.66 3.62
N PRO A 345 -3.39 -18.60 3.10
CA PRO A 345 -2.00 -18.68 2.64
C PRO A 345 -0.99 -18.85 3.81
N PRO A 346 0.09 -19.65 3.65
CA PRO A 346 1.09 -19.90 4.70
C PRO A 346 2.36 -19.02 4.55
N GLY A 347 3.10 -18.77 5.64
CA GLY A 347 4.45 -18.20 5.52
C GLY A 347 5.14 -17.62 6.77
N ALA A 348 5.33 -18.41 7.85
CA ALA A 348 6.09 -17.93 9.03
C ALA A 348 6.87 -19.04 9.79
N SER A 349 7.46 -20.01 9.09
CA SER A 349 8.34 -21.03 9.70
C SER A 349 9.81 -20.72 9.42
N ASN A 350 10.60 -20.38 10.44
CA ASN A 350 12.05 -20.33 10.31
C ASN A 350 12.77 -20.78 11.59
N ASN A 351 13.74 -21.69 11.44
CA ASN A 351 14.57 -22.18 12.54
C ASN A 351 15.55 -21.10 12.99
N ILE A 352 15.67 -20.88 14.31
CA ILE A 352 16.86 -20.25 14.89
C ILE A 352 17.51 -21.25 15.85
N HIS A 353 18.79 -21.52 15.60
CA HIS A 353 19.56 -22.55 16.30
C HIS A 353 20.01 -22.05 17.68
N LEU A 354 19.81 -22.87 18.72
CA LEU A 354 20.12 -22.52 20.10
C LEU A 354 21.63 -22.30 20.31
N ARG A 355 22.07 -21.06 20.48
CA ARG A 355 23.42 -20.73 21.01
C ARG A 355 23.34 -20.11 22.39
N LYS A 356 23.64 -20.92 23.39
CA LYS A 356 23.81 -20.55 24.78
C LYS A 356 25.03 -19.64 24.95
N THR A 357 24.88 -18.54 25.69
CA THR A 357 25.98 -17.73 26.23
C THR A 357 25.66 -17.38 27.68
N ASP A 358 26.67 -17.41 28.54
CA ASP A 358 26.51 -17.36 30.00
C ASP A 358 26.59 -15.90 30.54
N PRO A 359 26.00 -15.60 31.71
CA PRO A 359 25.85 -14.23 32.19
C PRO A 359 27.16 -13.63 32.74
N VAL A 360 27.36 -12.33 32.52
CA VAL A 360 28.49 -11.57 33.06
C VAL A 360 28.17 -11.03 34.45
N THR A 361 29.02 -11.35 35.43
CA THR A 361 28.94 -10.86 36.81
C THR A 361 29.27 -9.36 36.89
N PHE A 362 28.42 -8.60 37.56
CA PHE A 362 28.70 -7.20 37.94
C PHE A 362 29.14 -7.13 39.41
N GLU A 363 30.42 -6.83 39.67
CA GLU A 363 30.87 -6.50 41.03
C GLU A 363 30.48 -5.08 41.44
N ARG A 364 30.16 -4.90 42.73
CA ARG A 364 30.06 -3.59 43.36
C ARG A 364 31.40 -3.23 43.99
N THR A 365 32.11 -2.26 43.42
CA THR A 365 33.21 -1.59 44.13
C THR A 365 32.69 -0.35 44.84
N THR A 366 32.72 -0.36 46.18
CA THR A 366 32.49 0.82 47.01
C THR A 366 33.77 1.21 47.75
N ARG A 367 34.46 2.25 47.27
CA ARG A 367 35.14 3.27 48.10
C ARG A 367 35.66 4.42 47.23
#